data_AF-A0A143DCU5-F1
#
_entry.id   AF-A0A143DCU5-F1
#
_cell.length_a   1.000
_cell.length_b   1.000
_cell.length_c   1.000
_cell.angle_alpha   90.00
_cell.angle_beta   90.00
_cell.angle_gamma   90.00
#
_symmetry.space_group_name_H-M   'P 1'
#
loop_
_entity.id
_entity.type
_entity.pdbx_description
1 polymer ?
#
loop_
_entity_poly.entity_id
_entity_poly.type
_entity_poly.pdbx_seq_one_letter_code
_entity_poly.pdbx_strand_id
1 'polypeptide(L)'
;MEDMMDMTRIKNSVVMVGSYAVMSGTQDDDVLYPPKSRSFIDGLGGADVVDYSSSDYSLTITPNSVDDLIVSVNGQQKDLLRNIERVIGSSADDRMIGASTNEVFLGGLGRDTLDGGAGFDGADYSDKDKPVEVDLSVQGPIVAKVGGQEEDTLHNMEAVIGGLAGDTLTAAAGKSLLAGGEGNDTLIANGGDDILMGGRGADIFVFKSVADSPFNDPSRITDFDYAEGDRIDLSAIDANASQDGFQALAFSDESPAAHSVWYSVGADYGLWYAPPAIRVDVTGDAAEDMMIFVETCSDLPFHITAAGLGLVAE
;
A
#
# COMPACT_ATOMS: atom_id res chain seq x y z
N MET A 1 40.43 18.72 -16.01
CA MET A 1 39.56 18.40 -14.86
C MET A 1 38.18 18.20 -15.46
N GLU A 2 38.07 17.11 -16.22
CA GLU A 2 36.79 16.64 -16.73
C GLU A 2 36.20 15.79 -15.62
N ASP A 3 35.01 16.20 -15.19
CA ASP A 3 34.25 15.55 -14.16
C ASP A 3 33.82 14.17 -14.66
N MET A 4 34.07 13.15 -13.85
CA MET A 4 33.70 11.78 -14.16
C MET A 4 32.18 11.67 -14.05
N MET A 5 31.49 11.57 -15.18
CA MET A 5 30.16 10.96 -15.18
C MET A 5 30.29 9.54 -14.63
N ASP A 6 29.69 9.33 -13.46
CA ASP A 6 29.44 8.02 -12.88
C ASP A 6 28.59 7.19 -13.86
N MET A 7 29.22 6.22 -14.51
CA MET A 7 28.66 5.38 -15.57
C MET A 7 28.02 4.10 -15.02
N THR A 8 27.42 4.12 -13.83
CA THR A 8 26.73 2.95 -13.25
C THR A 8 25.22 2.90 -13.47
N ARG A 9 24.61 3.82 -14.24
CA ARG A 9 23.16 3.82 -14.51
C ARG A 9 22.79 4.16 -15.96
N ILE A 10 23.02 3.29 -16.94
CA ILE A 10 22.15 3.15 -18.15
C ILE A 10 22.38 1.75 -18.76
N LYS A 11 21.48 0.78 -18.51
CA LYS A 11 21.36 -0.44 -19.35
C LYS A 11 20.29 -0.30 -20.45
N ASN A 12 19.60 0.85 -20.52
CA ASN A 12 18.48 1.03 -21.42
C ASN A 12 18.99 1.34 -22.83
N SER A 13 18.51 0.59 -23.83
CA SER A 13 18.85 0.88 -25.22
C SER A 13 17.90 1.96 -25.74
N VAL A 14 18.44 3.08 -26.24
CA VAL A 14 17.66 4.13 -26.89
C VAL A 14 18.07 4.23 -28.36
N VAL A 15 17.12 4.01 -29.25
CA VAL A 15 17.34 4.06 -30.70
C VAL A 15 16.38 5.07 -31.32
N MET A 16 16.92 6.08 -32.02
CA MET A 16 16.11 7.01 -32.79
C MET A 16 15.66 6.36 -34.11
N VAL A 17 14.36 6.36 -34.38
CA VAL A 17 13.76 5.88 -35.62
C VAL A 17 12.96 7.03 -36.25
N GLY A 18 13.61 7.77 -37.14
CA GLY A 18 13.02 8.98 -37.72
C GLY A 18 12.82 10.08 -36.67
N SER A 19 11.57 10.44 -36.39
CA SER A 19 11.21 11.51 -35.43
C SER A 19 10.87 11.01 -34.04
N TYR A 20 10.88 9.68 -33.80
CA TYR A 20 10.57 9.09 -32.51
C TYR A 20 11.73 8.25 -31.96
N ALA A 21 11.76 8.07 -30.66
CA ALA A 21 12.68 7.19 -29.96
C ALA A 21 12.02 5.82 -29.71
N VAL A 22 12.83 4.77 -29.71
CA VAL A 22 12.48 3.46 -29.16
C VAL A 22 13.40 3.24 -27.98
N MET A 23 12.82 3.01 -26.80
CA MET A 23 13.51 2.71 -25.57
C MET A 23 13.10 1.32 -25.11
N SER A 24 14.07 0.50 -24.73
CA SER A 24 13.80 -0.79 -24.10
C SER A 24 14.61 -0.95 -22.83
N GLY A 25 13.95 -1.45 -21.78
CA GLY A 25 14.55 -1.98 -20.56
C GLY A 25 15.23 -3.33 -20.81
N THR A 26 15.30 -4.13 -19.76
CA THR A 26 16.08 -5.36 -19.66
C THR A 26 15.17 -6.54 -19.28
N GLN A 27 15.58 -7.46 -18.42
CA GLN A 27 14.69 -8.46 -17.82
C GLN A 27 14.69 -8.34 -16.29
N ASP A 28 15.36 -7.29 -15.81
CA ASP A 28 15.51 -6.88 -14.43
C ASP A 28 14.76 -5.55 -14.28
N ASP A 29 14.46 -5.16 -13.04
CA ASP A 29 13.81 -3.88 -12.74
C ASP A 29 14.60 -2.68 -13.30
N ASP A 30 13.99 -1.89 -14.17
CA ASP A 30 14.57 -0.70 -14.77
C ASP A 30 13.89 0.60 -14.32
N VAL A 31 14.69 1.68 -14.32
CA VAL A 31 14.15 3.05 -14.26
C VAL A 31 14.43 3.72 -15.60
N LEU A 32 13.35 4.07 -16.30
CA LEU A 32 13.34 4.60 -17.65
C LEU A 32 13.03 6.09 -17.61
N TYR A 33 13.92 6.89 -18.21
CA TYR A 33 13.77 8.36 -18.29
C TYR A 33 13.48 8.76 -19.74
N PRO A 34 12.21 9.04 -20.10
CA PRO A 34 11.82 9.31 -21.47
C PRO A 34 12.53 10.56 -22.05
N PRO A 35 13.02 10.51 -23.30
CA PRO A 35 13.57 11.70 -23.94
C PRO A 35 12.48 12.73 -24.26
N LYS A 36 12.90 13.93 -24.69
CA LYS A 36 11.96 14.99 -25.10
C LYS A 36 11.15 14.63 -26.35
N SER A 37 11.71 13.83 -27.25
CA SER A 37 11.01 13.31 -28.44
C SER A 37 9.86 12.39 -28.07
N ARG A 38 8.95 12.14 -29.01
CA ARG A 38 7.98 11.06 -28.87
C ARG A 38 8.68 9.71 -28.80
N SER A 39 8.23 8.81 -27.93
CA SER A 39 8.91 7.53 -27.67
C SER A 39 7.96 6.34 -27.64
N PHE A 40 8.46 5.18 -28.04
CA PHE A 40 7.90 3.87 -27.69
C PHE A 40 8.81 3.28 -26.63
N ILE A 41 8.25 2.93 -25.47
CA ILE A 41 9.00 2.52 -24.29
C ILE A 41 8.46 1.16 -23.87
N ASP A 42 9.35 0.18 -23.75
CA ASP A 42 9.02 -1.18 -23.34
C ASP A 42 9.97 -1.60 -22.20
N GLY A 43 9.44 -1.80 -20.99
CA GLY A 43 10.23 -2.28 -19.84
C GLY A 43 10.73 -3.72 -20.03
N LEU A 44 9.99 -4.49 -20.83
CA LEU A 44 10.12 -5.92 -21.09
C LEU A 44 9.75 -6.80 -19.89
N GLY A 45 10.62 -6.96 -18.90
CA GLY A 45 10.33 -7.79 -17.73
C GLY A 45 11.12 -7.33 -16.52
N GLY A 46 10.62 -7.64 -15.33
CA GLY A 46 11.01 -6.95 -14.10
C GLY A 46 9.82 -6.13 -13.59
N ALA A 47 10.06 -5.31 -12.57
CA ALA A 47 9.17 -4.24 -12.15
C ALA A 47 9.76 -2.90 -12.60
N ASP A 48 9.19 -2.33 -13.65
CA ASP A 48 9.76 -1.20 -14.37
C ASP A 48 9.11 0.12 -13.98
N VAL A 49 9.93 1.18 -13.88
CA VAL A 49 9.50 2.54 -13.56
C VAL A 49 9.72 3.44 -14.76
N VAL A 50 8.72 4.22 -15.15
CA VAL A 50 8.91 5.38 -16.05
C VAL A 50 8.79 6.67 -15.28
N ASP A 51 9.80 7.53 -15.42
CA ASP A 51 9.92 8.77 -14.65
C ASP A 51 9.71 10.03 -15.52
N TYR A 52 8.59 10.72 -15.30
CA TYR A 52 8.27 12.02 -15.91
C TYR A 52 8.44 13.22 -14.96
N SER A 53 9.07 13.07 -13.80
CA SER A 53 9.21 14.13 -12.79
C SER A 53 9.93 15.39 -13.30
N SER A 54 10.72 15.25 -14.37
CA SER A 54 11.40 16.36 -15.05
C SER A 54 10.53 17.13 -16.08
N SER A 55 9.27 16.72 -16.29
CA SER A 55 8.33 17.40 -17.17
C SER A 55 7.72 18.63 -16.49
N ASP A 56 7.70 19.76 -17.21
CA ASP A 56 6.96 20.98 -16.81
C ASP A 56 5.50 20.97 -17.32
N TYR A 57 5.11 19.93 -18.05
CA TYR A 57 3.77 19.83 -18.65
C TYR A 57 2.94 18.79 -17.91
N SER A 58 1.68 19.16 -17.69
CA SER A 58 0.60 18.23 -17.36
C SER A 58 0.51 17.11 -18.41
N LEU A 59 0.48 15.89 -17.90
CA LEU A 59 0.40 14.64 -18.63
C LEU A 59 -1.04 14.12 -18.58
N THR A 60 -1.48 13.56 -19.70
CA THR A 60 -2.66 12.70 -19.74
C THR A 60 -2.23 11.30 -20.13
N ILE A 61 -2.35 10.34 -19.22
CA ILE A 61 -2.01 8.93 -19.40
C ILE A 61 -3.30 8.12 -19.42
N THR A 62 -3.50 7.34 -20.47
CA THR A 62 -4.70 6.49 -20.65
C THR A 62 -4.32 5.17 -21.32
N PRO A 63 -4.95 4.04 -20.98
CA PRO A 63 -4.68 2.77 -21.64
C PRO A 63 -5.24 2.74 -23.07
N ASN A 64 -4.63 1.92 -23.93
CA ASN A 64 -5.17 1.57 -25.24
C ASN A 64 -5.91 0.22 -25.20
N SER A 65 -6.32 -0.31 -26.36
CA SER A 65 -7.07 -1.57 -26.43
C SER A 65 -6.27 -2.85 -26.16
N VAL A 66 -4.97 -2.72 -25.92
CA VAL A 66 -4.04 -3.82 -25.61
C VAL A 66 -3.26 -3.54 -24.33
N ASP A 67 -3.79 -2.65 -23.47
CA ASP A 67 -3.24 -2.26 -22.17
C ASP A 67 -1.89 -1.53 -22.18
N ASP A 68 -1.39 -1.11 -23.35
CA ASP A 68 -0.27 -0.15 -23.37
C ASP A 68 -0.78 1.24 -22.95
N LEU A 69 -0.01 1.97 -22.15
CA LEU A 69 -0.35 3.32 -21.70
C LEU A 69 0.09 4.38 -22.72
N ILE A 70 -0.85 5.22 -23.15
CA ILE A 70 -0.59 6.36 -24.03
C ILE A 70 -0.35 7.59 -23.16
N VAL A 71 0.86 8.15 -23.21
CA VAL A 71 1.16 9.44 -22.56
C VAL A 71 0.94 10.56 -23.57
N SER A 72 0.15 11.56 -23.21
CA SER A 72 -0.16 12.71 -24.05
C SER A 72 0.14 14.02 -23.34
N VAL A 73 0.62 15.01 -24.10
CA VAL A 73 0.82 16.38 -23.65
C VAL A 73 0.04 17.31 -24.58
N ASN A 74 -0.79 18.19 -24.02
CA ASN A 74 -1.67 19.08 -24.79
C ASN A 74 -2.54 18.33 -25.84
N GLY A 75 -3.01 17.13 -25.48
CA GLY A 75 -3.83 16.27 -26.34
C GLY A 75 -3.10 15.64 -27.53
N GLN A 76 -1.78 15.75 -27.60
CA GLN A 76 -0.95 15.06 -28.58
C GLN A 76 -0.21 13.91 -27.91
N GLN A 77 -0.21 12.73 -28.53
CA GLN A 77 0.55 11.59 -28.03
C GLN A 77 2.04 11.95 -27.97
N LYS A 78 2.57 11.93 -26.76
CA LYS A 78 3.99 12.06 -26.45
C LYS A 78 4.64 10.68 -26.48
N ASP A 79 4.22 9.74 -25.65
CA ASP A 79 4.88 8.43 -25.54
C ASP A 79 3.85 7.27 -25.59
N LEU A 80 4.33 6.04 -25.80
CA LEU A 80 3.59 4.79 -25.62
C LEU A 80 4.40 3.88 -24.70
N LEU A 81 3.80 3.43 -23.60
CA LEU A 81 4.46 2.63 -22.58
C LEU A 81 3.90 1.22 -22.58
N ARG A 82 4.78 0.22 -22.47
CA ARG A 82 4.45 -1.20 -22.39
C ARG A 82 5.29 -1.86 -21.31
N ASN A 83 4.69 -2.83 -20.59
CA ASN A 83 5.35 -3.57 -19.52
C ASN A 83 5.98 -2.61 -18.52
N ILE A 84 5.18 -1.67 -18.00
CA ILE A 84 5.60 -0.66 -17.02
C ILE A 84 4.65 -0.79 -15.84
N GLU A 85 5.18 -1.13 -14.67
CA GLU A 85 4.41 -1.34 -13.45
C GLU A 85 4.30 -0.06 -12.61
N ARG A 86 5.23 0.89 -12.74
CA ARG A 86 5.18 2.17 -12.01
C ARG A 86 5.36 3.37 -12.93
N VAL A 87 4.52 4.38 -12.75
CA VAL A 87 4.64 5.67 -13.44
C VAL A 87 4.77 6.79 -12.43
N ILE A 88 5.83 7.58 -12.57
CA ILE A 88 6.02 8.83 -11.83
C ILE A 88 5.60 9.98 -12.75
N GLY A 89 4.66 10.79 -12.28
CA GLY A 89 4.14 11.96 -12.96
C GLY A 89 5.08 13.15 -12.94
N SER A 90 4.55 14.27 -13.39
CA SER A 90 5.22 15.54 -13.55
C SER A 90 5.13 16.40 -12.28
N SER A 91 5.44 17.68 -12.41
CA SER A 91 5.22 18.66 -11.33
C SER A 91 3.93 19.49 -11.50
N ALA A 92 3.12 19.14 -12.50
CA ALA A 92 1.87 19.79 -12.84
C ALA A 92 0.71 18.81 -12.66
N ASP A 93 -0.51 19.35 -12.56
CA ASP A 93 -1.74 18.57 -12.43
C ASP A 93 -1.91 17.54 -13.56
N ASP A 94 -1.61 16.28 -13.28
CA ASP A 94 -1.66 15.17 -14.20
C ASP A 94 -3.00 14.43 -14.13
N ARG A 95 -3.32 13.73 -15.22
CA ARG A 95 -4.42 12.77 -15.24
C ARG A 95 -3.88 11.43 -15.69
N MET A 96 -3.89 10.44 -14.81
CA MET A 96 -3.41 9.09 -15.08
C MET A 96 -4.54 8.08 -14.91
N ILE A 97 -4.71 7.23 -15.92
CA ILE A 97 -5.63 6.10 -15.89
C ILE A 97 -4.81 4.86 -16.25
N GLY A 98 -4.80 3.87 -15.35
CA GLY A 98 -4.21 2.56 -15.56
C GLY A 98 -5.03 1.69 -16.50
N ALA A 99 -4.48 0.52 -16.78
CA ALA A 99 -4.97 -0.44 -17.75
C ALA A 99 -5.78 -1.54 -17.06
N SER A 100 -5.62 -2.79 -17.51
CA SER A 100 -6.17 -3.97 -16.85
C SER A 100 -5.15 -4.73 -15.99
N THR A 101 -3.91 -4.24 -15.99
CA THR A 101 -2.77 -4.75 -15.24
C THR A 101 -2.64 -4.00 -13.91
N ASN A 102 -1.69 -4.41 -13.07
CA ASN A 102 -1.50 -3.75 -11.77
C ASN A 102 -0.48 -2.62 -11.94
N GLU A 103 -0.90 -1.39 -11.71
CA GLU A 103 -0.04 -0.21 -11.78
C GLU A 103 0.13 0.47 -10.43
N VAL A 104 1.29 1.11 -10.24
CA VAL A 104 1.56 2.03 -9.14
C VAL A 104 1.80 3.43 -9.71
N PHE A 105 1.00 4.39 -9.25
CA PHE A 105 1.09 5.78 -9.66
C PHE A 105 1.67 6.65 -8.55
N LEU A 106 2.73 7.38 -8.89
CA LEU A 106 3.30 8.44 -8.06
C LEU A 106 3.00 9.75 -8.79
N GLY A 107 1.99 10.50 -8.32
CA GLY A 107 1.47 11.67 -9.05
C GLY A 107 2.54 12.76 -9.29
N GLY A 108 3.45 12.91 -8.32
CA GLY A 108 4.46 13.96 -8.32
C GLY A 108 3.94 15.18 -7.56
N LEU A 109 4.24 16.38 -8.05
CA LEU A 109 3.65 17.60 -7.50
C LEU A 109 2.44 18.00 -8.34
N GLY A 110 1.54 18.76 -7.74
CA GLY A 110 0.34 19.23 -8.44
C GLY A 110 -0.90 18.67 -7.78
N ARG A 111 -2.04 18.85 -8.43
CA ARG A 111 -3.29 18.18 -8.05
C ARG A 111 -3.63 17.15 -9.10
N ASP A 112 -3.27 15.91 -8.84
CA ASP A 112 -3.36 14.85 -9.81
C ASP A 112 -4.71 14.13 -9.73
N THR A 113 -5.13 13.56 -10.84
CA THR A 113 -6.22 12.58 -10.87
C THR A 113 -5.64 11.23 -11.24
N LEU A 114 -5.62 10.31 -10.29
CA LEU A 114 -5.09 8.96 -10.45
C LEU A 114 -6.26 7.97 -10.45
N ASP A 115 -6.36 7.15 -11.48
CA ASP A 115 -7.39 6.12 -11.63
C ASP A 115 -6.69 4.80 -11.95
N GLY A 116 -6.76 3.81 -11.06
CA GLY A 116 -6.11 2.51 -11.28
C GLY A 116 -6.64 1.78 -12.51
N GLY A 117 -7.91 1.99 -12.86
CA GLY A 117 -8.56 1.23 -13.91
C GLY A 117 -9.06 -0.12 -13.37
N ALA A 118 -8.60 -1.20 -13.96
CA ALA A 118 -8.88 -2.55 -13.47
C ALA A 118 -7.58 -3.23 -13.11
N GLY A 119 -7.57 -4.02 -12.04
CA GLY A 119 -6.33 -4.59 -11.55
C GLY A 119 -6.30 -4.52 -10.03
N PHE A 120 -5.11 -4.58 -9.47
CA PHE A 120 -4.82 -4.22 -8.10
C PHE A 120 -3.82 -3.07 -8.14
N ASP A 121 -4.32 -1.85 -8.03
CA ASP A 121 -3.59 -0.63 -8.36
C ASP A 121 -3.24 0.16 -7.10
N GLY A 122 -2.15 0.92 -7.16
CA GLY A 122 -1.58 1.63 -6.02
C GLY A 122 -1.35 3.12 -6.25
N ALA A 123 -1.64 3.92 -5.22
CA ALA A 123 -1.17 5.30 -5.11
C ALA A 123 0.06 5.36 -4.19
N ASP A 124 1.15 5.94 -4.69
CA ASP A 124 2.44 6.03 -4.00
C ASP A 124 2.70 7.47 -3.56
N TYR A 125 2.83 7.69 -2.26
CA TYR A 125 3.13 8.97 -1.62
C TYR A 125 4.48 8.95 -0.90
N SER A 126 5.36 7.99 -1.22
CA SER A 126 6.64 7.79 -0.53
C SER A 126 7.62 8.97 -0.63
N ASP A 127 7.35 9.94 -1.52
CA ASP A 127 8.12 11.17 -1.66
C ASP A 127 7.63 12.31 -0.75
N LYS A 128 6.48 12.17 -0.07
CA LYS A 128 5.88 13.22 0.74
C LYS A 128 6.52 13.29 2.13
N ASP A 129 6.89 14.50 2.53
CA ASP A 129 7.49 14.80 3.84
C ASP A 129 6.49 15.28 4.90
N LYS A 130 5.19 15.22 4.57
CA LYS A 130 4.07 15.63 5.43
C LYS A 130 3.06 14.50 5.53
N PRO A 131 2.25 14.48 6.61
CA PRO A 131 1.21 13.48 6.80
C PRO A 131 0.29 13.32 5.60
N VAL A 132 0.14 12.08 5.15
CA VAL A 132 -0.74 11.60 4.10
C VAL A 132 -2.01 11.07 4.76
N GLU A 133 -3.17 11.56 4.32
CA GLU A 133 -4.48 11.01 4.71
C GLU A 133 -5.18 10.45 3.47
N VAL A 134 -5.43 9.13 3.44
CA VAL A 134 -6.19 8.47 2.37
C VAL A 134 -7.18 7.48 2.98
N ASP A 135 -8.43 7.55 2.52
CA ASP A 135 -9.51 6.66 2.95
C ASP A 135 -10.11 5.92 1.75
N LEU A 136 -9.67 4.67 1.54
CA LEU A 136 -10.14 3.81 0.45
C LEU A 136 -11.57 3.27 0.70
N SER A 137 -12.14 3.46 1.90
CA SER A 137 -13.52 3.06 2.18
C SER A 137 -14.55 3.96 1.51
N VAL A 138 -14.13 5.14 1.05
CA VAL A 138 -15.00 6.12 0.40
C VAL A 138 -15.50 5.57 -0.94
N GLN A 139 -16.82 5.54 -1.10
CA GLN A 139 -17.45 5.21 -2.38
C GLN A 139 -17.36 6.41 -3.35
N GLY A 140 -16.60 6.25 -4.43
CA GLY A 140 -16.45 7.27 -5.48
C GLY A 140 -15.05 7.89 -5.49
N PRO A 141 -14.90 9.15 -5.91
CA PRO A 141 -13.61 9.83 -5.86
C PRO A 141 -13.13 9.94 -4.40
N ILE A 142 -11.93 9.42 -4.14
CA ILE A 142 -11.23 9.53 -2.86
C ILE A 142 -10.37 10.79 -2.93
N VAL A 143 -10.37 11.59 -1.87
CA VAL A 143 -9.51 12.76 -1.78
C VAL A 143 -8.29 12.40 -0.95
N ALA A 144 -7.11 12.41 -1.57
CA ALA A 144 -5.86 12.27 -0.86
C ALA A 144 -5.42 13.63 -0.33
N LYS A 145 -5.02 13.68 0.94
CA LYS A 145 -4.49 14.92 1.53
C LYS A 145 -3.05 14.75 1.95
N VAL A 146 -2.28 15.82 1.79
CA VAL A 146 -0.90 15.91 2.26
C VAL A 146 -0.76 17.16 3.13
N GLY A 147 -0.33 16.99 4.37
CA GLY A 147 -0.30 18.07 5.37
C GLY A 147 -1.67 18.71 5.62
N GLY A 148 -2.75 17.93 5.49
CA GLY A 148 -4.13 18.37 5.69
C GLY A 148 -4.71 19.22 4.55
N GLN A 149 -4.03 19.35 3.42
CA GLN A 149 -4.56 19.98 2.20
C GLN A 149 -4.89 18.90 1.18
N GLU A 150 -6.01 19.06 0.45
CA GLU A 150 -6.32 18.18 -0.69
C GLU A 150 -5.24 18.34 -1.77
N GLU A 151 -4.56 17.25 -2.09
CA GLU A 151 -3.54 17.20 -3.14
C GLU A 151 -4.18 16.54 -4.36
N ASP A 152 -4.49 15.25 -4.25
CA ASP A 152 -4.96 14.44 -5.39
C ASP A 152 -6.38 13.91 -5.24
N THR A 153 -6.92 13.45 -6.36
CA THR A 153 -8.15 12.66 -6.42
C THR A 153 -7.83 11.25 -6.93
N LEU A 154 -8.19 10.24 -6.14
CA LEU A 154 -7.96 8.84 -6.45
C LEU A 154 -9.26 8.14 -6.84
N HIS A 155 -9.16 7.19 -7.74
CA HIS A 155 -10.23 6.31 -8.19
C HIS A 155 -9.70 4.89 -8.35
N ASN A 156 -10.52 3.89 -8.03
CA ASN A 156 -10.21 2.47 -8.26
C ASN A 156 -8.78 2.11 -7.78
N MET A 157 -8.50 2.39 -6.50
CA MET A 157 -7.23 2.08 -5.86
C MET A 157 -7.45 1.03 -4.79
N GLU A 158 -6.59 0.02 -4.76
CA GLU A 158 -6.57 -1.04 -3.76
C GLU A 158 -5.33 -0.94 -2.87
N ALA A 159 -4.31 -0.19 -3.28
CA ALA A 159 -3.09 0.02 -2.52
C ALA A 159 -2.78 1.50 -2.27
N VAL A 160 -2.24 1.79 -1.08
CA VAL A 160 -1.67 3.10 -0.75
C VAL A 160 -0.35 2.90 -0.03
N ILE A 161 0.67 3.61 -0.50
CA ILE A 161 1.96 3.74 0.17
C ILE A 161 2.03 5.16 0.70
N GLY A 162 2.19 5.32 2.02
CA GLY A 162 2.39 6.60 2.69
C GLY A 162 3.77 7.19 2.45
N GLY A 163 4.07 8.26 3.16
CA GLY A 163 5.26 9.09 3.04
C GLY A 163 6.28 8.87 4.15
N LEU A 164 6.88 9.98 4.58
CA LEU A 164 7.96 10.04 5.57
C LEU A 164 7.51 10.62 6.92
N ALA A 165 6.22 10.81 7.11
CA ALA A 165 5.61 11.42 8.29
C ALA A 165 4.52 10.49 8.83
N GLY A 166 3.97 10.81 10.02
CA GLY A 166 2.87 10.02 10.59
C GLY A 166 1.59 10.15 9.76
N ASP A 167 1.25 9.09 9.04
CA ASP A 167 0.18 9.01 8.07
C ASP A 167 -1.10 8.39 8.65
N THR A 168 -2.22 8.56 7.96
CA THR A 168 -3.49 7.90 8.30
C THR A 168 -4.10 7.29 7.05
N LEU A 169 -4.05 5.96 6.98
CA LEU A 169 -4.49 5.19 5.82
C LEU A 169 -5.66 4.29 6.24
N THR A 170 -6.77 4.33 5.51
CA THR A 170 -7.93 3.45 5.75
C THR A 170 -8.17 2.54 4.55
N ALA A 171 -8.32 1.25 4.82
CA ALA A 171 -8.58 0.22 3.82
C ALA A 171 -9.98 0.34 3.21
N ALA A 172 -10.15 -0.24 2.02
CA ALA A 172 -11.46 -0.44 1.43
C ALA A 172 -12.23 -1.53 2.20
N ALA A 173 -13.49 -1.77 1.81
CA ALA A 173 -14.27 -2.89 2.38
C ALA A 173 -13.87 -4.27 1.81
N GLY A 174 -13.04 -4.29 0.78
CA GLY A 174 -12.42 -5.48 0.22
C GLY A 174 -10.90 -5.40 0.36
N LYS A 175 -10.21 -6.39 -0.19
CA LYS A 175 -8.76 -6.53 -0.12
C LYS A 175 -8.02 -5.22 -0.42
N SER A 176 -7.24 -4.75 0.54
CA SER A 176 -6.37 -3.58 0.39
C SER A 176 -4.91 -3.90 0.73
N LEU A 177 -3.98 -3.08 0.25
CA LEU A 177 -2.59 -3.05 0.71
C LEU A 177 -2.28 -1.64 1.23
N LEU A 178 -1.99 -1.52 2.52
CA LEU A 178 -1.58 -0.26 3.13
C LEU A 178 -0.14 -0.39 3.61
N ALA A 179 0.71 0.55 3.20
CA ALA A 179 2.06 0.70 3.70
C ALA A 179 2.23 2.09 4.31
N GLY A 180 2.53 2.20 5.60
CA GLY A 180 2.70 3.46 6.31
C GLY A 180 3.92 4.23 5.81
N GLY A 181 5.09 3.59 5.83
CA GLY A 181 6.32 4.17 5.28
C GLY A 181 7.33 4.45 6.38
N GLU A 182 7.86 5.67 6.44
CA GLU A 182 8.53 6.13 7.66
C GLU A 182 7.57 7.03 8.42
N GLY A 183 7.46 6.91 9.74
CA GLY A 183 6.50 7.73 10.45
C GLY A 183 6.06 7.10 11.75
N ASN A 184 5.00 7.64 12.33
CA ASN A 184 4.23 6.89 13.32
C ASN A 184 2.84 6.84 12.73
N ASP A 185 2.54 5.76 12.03
CA ASP A 185 1.43 5.68 11.11
C ASP A 185 0.21 5.05 11.76
N THR A 186 -0.98 5.41 11.28
CA THR A 186 -2.24 4.80 11.69
C THR A 186 -2.87 4.11 10.49
N LEU A 187 -2.85 2.77 10.52
CA LEU A 187 -3.41 1.92 9.47
C LEU A 187 -4.73 1.33 9.97
N ILE A 188 -5.83 1.68 9.31
CA ILE A 188 -7.19 1.33 9.72
C ILE A 188 -7.73 0.27 8.76
N ALA A 189 -7.97 -0.94 9.27
CA ALA A 189 -8.67 -1.99 8.53
C ALA A 189 -10.16 -1.68 8.40
N ASN A 190 -10.81 -2.23 7.37
CA ASN A 190 -12.23 -2.00 7.12
C ASN A 190 -12.92 -3.20 6.42
N GLY A 191 -12.38 -4.40 6.62
CA GLY A 191 -12.92 -5.65 6.10
C GLY A 191 -12.15 -6.14 4.88
N GLY A 192 -12.27 -7.45 4.61
CA GLY A 192 -11.47 -8.10 3.58
C GLY A 192 -10.09 -8.56 4.08
N ASP A 193 -9.38 -9.29 3.22
CA ASP A 193 -8.07 -9.88 3.51
C ASP A 193 -6.93 -8.87 3.26
N ASP A 194 -6.90 -7.80 4.07
CA ASP A 194 -5.94 -6.70 3.93
C ASP A 194 -4.49 -7.11 4.23
N ILE A 195 -3.53 -6.43 3.59
CA ILE A 195 -2.11 -6.47 3.92
C ILE A 195 -1.72 -5.10 4.50
N LEU A 196 -1.24 -5.10 5.74
CA LEU A 196 -0.87 -3.89 6.48
C LEU A 196 0.62 -3.94 6.82
N MET A 197 1.35 -2.90 6.41
CA MET A 197 2.76 -2.68 6.71
C MET A 197 2.90 -1.34 7.42
N GLY A 198 3.35 -1.34 8.67
CA GLY A 198 3.61 -0.10 9.40
C GLY A 198 4.81 0.63 8.78
N GLY A 199 5.88 -0.11 8.52
CA GLY A 199 7.15 0.43 8.09
C GLY A 199 8.04 0.76 9.29
N ARG A 200 8.66 1.93 9.29
CA ARG A 200 9.54 2.38 10.37
C ARG A 200 8.79 3.30 11.31
N GLY A 201 8.97 3.05 12.61
CA GLY A 201 8.52 3.91 13.69
C GLY A 201 7.47 3.22 14.55
N ALA A 202 6.68 4.01 15.29
CA ALA A 202 5.71 3.45 16.23
C ALA A 202 4.31 3.50 15.63
N ASP A 203 3.89 2.40 15.01
CA ASP A 203 2.68 2.35 14.19
C ASP A 203 1.48 1.77 14.94
N ILE A 204 0.28 2.12 14.49
CA ILE A 204 -0.98 1.68 15.08
C ILE A 204 -1.84 1.02 14.01
N PHE A 205 -2.08 -0.28 14.17
CA PHE A 205 -2.99 -1.07 13.35
C PHE A 205 -4.36 -1.13 14.03
N VAL A 206 -5.36 -0.45 13.47
CA VAL A 206 -6.67 -0.24 14.08
C VAL A 206 -7.71 -1.17 13.47
N PHE A 207 -8.41 -1.93 14.33
CA PHE A 207 -9.60 -2.70 13.97
C PHE A 207 -10.75 -2.29 14.89
N LYS A 208 -11.84 -1.82 14.30
CA LYS A 208 -13.00 -1.25 14.98
C LYS A 208 -14.14 -2.26 15.13
N SER A 209 -14.15 -3.32 14.34
CA SER A 209 -15.14 -4.39 14.43
C SER A 209 -14.54 -5.75 14.07
N VAL A 210 -15.19 -6.83 14.49
CA VAL A 210 -14.81 -8.20 14.07
C VAL A 210 -14.96 -8.42 12.56
N ALA A 211 -15.77 -7.58 11.88
CA ALA A 211 -15.93 -7.64 10.43
C ALA A 211 -14.74 -6.99 9.69
N ASP A 212 -13.85 -6.29 10.39
CA ASP A 212 -12.70 -5.63 9.77
C ASP A 212 -11.60 -6.64 9.40
N SER A 213 -11.60 -7.83 10.04
CA SER A 213 -10.68 -8.94 9.77
C SER A 213 -11.35 -10.29 10.12
N PRO A 214 -12.40 -10.67 9.36
CA PRO A 214 -13.22 -11.83 9.71
C PRO A 214 -12.40 -13.12 9.65
N PHE A 215 -12.76 -14.11 10.47
CA PHE A 215 -12.03 -15.38 10.55
C PHE A 215 -11.72 -16.05 9.19
N ASN A 216 -12.64 -15.96 8.22
CA ASN A 216 -12.49 -16.61 6.92
C ASN A 216 -11.63 -15.82 5.92
N ASP A 217 -11.50 -14.51 6.10
CA ASP A 217 -10.73 -13.63 5.23
C ASP A 217 -9.89 -12.67 6.11
N PRO A 218 -8.92 -13.21 6.87
CA PRO A 218 -8.19 -12.43 7.87
C PRO A 218 -7.16 -11.50 7.23
N SER A 219 -7.06 -10.28 7.75
CA SER A 219 -5.99 -9.34 7.46
C SER A 219 -4.65 -9.83 8.00
N ARG A 220 -3.57 -9.29 7.43
CA ARG A 220 -2.18 -9.64 7.74
C ARG A 220 -1.38 -8.38 8.03
N ILE A 221 -0.79 -8.31 9.23
CA ILE A 221 0.27 -7.36 9.55
C ILE A 221 1.59 -8.06 9.28
N THR A 222 2.42 -7.52 8.39
CA THR A 222 3.59 -8.26 7.88
C THR A 222 4.94 -7.87 8.50
N ASP A 223 5.00 -6.75 9.23
CA ASP A 223 6.25 -6.17 9.71
C ASP A 223 6.23 -5.71 11.17
N PHE A 224 5.25 -6.17 11.96
CA PHE A 224 5.03 -5.70 13.34
C PHE A 224 6.32 -5.72 14.20
N ASP A 225 6.70 -4.56 14.72
CA ASP A 225 7.86 -4.37 15.59
C ASP A 225 7.49 -3.64 16.91
N TYR A 226 7.32 -4.44 17.96
CA TYR A 226 7.09 -3.92 19.30
C TYR A 226 8.23 -3.04 19.84
N ALA A 227 9.47 -3.28 19.42
CA ALA A 227 10.63 -2.53 19.88
C ALA A 227 10.64 -1.10 19.30
N GLU A 228 10.11 -0.91 18.09
CA GLU A 228 9.92 0.41 17.49
C GLU A 228 8.71 1.13 18.10
N GLY A 229 7.69 0.37 18.52
CA GLY A 229 6.59 0.88 19.31
C GLY A 229 5.21 0.46 18.83
N ASP A 230 5.14 -0.49 17.90
CA ASP A 230 3.91 -0.88 17.23
C ASP A 230 2.82 -1.38 18.17
N ARG A 231 1.58 -1.09 17.78
CA ARG A 231 0.38 -1.39 18.56
C ARG A 231 -0.71 -1.91 17.64
N ILE A 232 -1.44 -2.92 18.12
CA ILE A 232 -2.72 -3.32 17.54
C ILE A 232 -3.80 -2.72 18.43
N ASP A 233 -4.66 -1.88 17.87
CA ASP A 233 -5.78 -1.24 18.56
C ASP A 233 -7.08 -1.98 18.25
N LEU A 234 -7.60 -2.66 19.29
CA LEU A 234 -8.90 -3.34 19.30
C LEU A 234 -9.89 -2.66 20.24
N SER A 235 -9.58 -1.45 20.72
CA SER A 235 -10.32 -0.77 21.80
C SER A 235 -11.76 -0.39 21.44
N ALA A 236 -12.08 -0.37 20.15
CA ALA A 236 -13.43 -0.11 19.64
C ALA A 236 -14.31 -1.38 19.54
N ILE A 237 -13.74 -2.57 19.69
CA ILE A 237 -14.48 -3.84 19.62
C ILE A 237 -15.15 -4.11 20.96
N ASP A 238 -16.49 -4.14 20.94
CA ASP A 238 -17.29 -4.53 22.09
C ASP A 238 -17.25 -6.06 22.27
N ALA A 239 -16.76 -6.50 23.43
CA ALA A 239 -16.60 -7.91 23.75
C ALA A 239 -17.92 -8.68 23.81
N ASN A 240 -19.05 -8.01 24.07
CA ASN A 240 -20.36 -8.67 24.13
C ASN A 240 -21.53 -7.75 23.79
N ALA A 241 -21.77 -7.54 22.49
CA ALA A 241 -22.90 -6.72 22.02
C ALA A 241 -24.31 -7.18 22.45
N SER A 242 -24.46 -8.32 23.14
CA SER A 242 -25.73 -8.74 23.76
C SER A 242 -25.98 -8.15 25.15
N GLN A 243 -25.00 -7.48 25.75
CA GLN A 243 -25.15 -6.75 27.02
C GLN A 243 -25.26 -5.25 26.77
N ASP A 244 -25.92 -4.55 27.70
CA ASP A 244 -26.05 -3.09 27.60
C ASP A 244 -24.73 -2.40 27.95
N GLY A 245 -24.29 -1.48 27.09
CA GLY A 245 -23.06 -0.69 27.26
C GLY A 245 -21.88 -1.30 26.50
N PHE A 246 -20.68 -0.71 26.64
CA PHE A 246 -19.45 -1.25 26.07
C PHE A 246 -18.78 -2.22 27.05
N GLN A 247 -18.33 -3.38 26.57
CA GLN A 247 -17.51 -4.31 27.33
C GLN A 247 -16.12 -4.41 26.71
N ALA A 248 -15.09 -4.21 27.53
CA ALA A 248 -13.71 -4.41 27.10
C ALA A 248 -13.41 -5.90 26.89
N LEU A 249 -12.60 -6.21 25.88
CA LEU A 249 -12.08 -7.56 25.64
C LEU A 249 -11.15 -7.98 26.79
N ALA A 250 -11.36 -9.18 27.33
CA ALA A 250 -10.44 -9.78 28.28
C ALA A 250 -9.27 -10.45 27.53
N PHE A 251 -8.03 -10.31 28.01
CA PHE A 251 -6.90 -11.06 27.43
C PHE A 251 -6.74 -12.42 28.10
N SER A 252 -6.67 -13.50 27.32
CA SER A 252 -6.57 -14.88 27.81
C SER A 252 -5.31 -15.63 27.36
N ASP A 253 -4.23 -14.89 27.08
CA ASP A 253 -2.94 -15.41 26.63
C ASP A 253 -3.06 -16.29 25.38
N GLU A 254 -2.74 -17.59 25.45
CA GLU A 254 -2.83 -18.54 24.33
C GLU A 254 -4.11 -19.39 24.35
N SER A 255 -5.01 -19.15 25.29
CA SER A 255 -6.20 -19.97 25.49
C SER A 255 -7.45 -19.32 24.89
N PRO A 256 -8.17 -20.01 23.99
CA PRO A 256 -9.49 -19.56 23.56
C PRO A 256 -10.43 -19.40 24.75
N ALA A 257 -11.13 -18.27 24.82
CA ALA A 257 -12.10 -17.98 25.86
C ALA A 257 -13.23 -17.08 25.34
N ALA A 258 -14.39 -17.16 25.99
CA ALA A 258 -15.55 -16.34 25.67
C ALA A 258 -15.28 -14.84 25.88
N HIS A 259 -15.73 -13.99 24.96
CA HIS A 259 -15.65 -12.51 25.09
C HIS A 259 -14.22 -12.01 25.34
N SER A 260 -13.27 -12.56 24.60
CA SER A 260 -11.85 -12.40 24.87
C SER A 260 -11.01 -12.21 23.62
N VAL A 261 -9.77 -11.78 23.83
CA VAL A 261 -8.70 -11.76 22.85
C VAL A 261 -7.55 -12.65 23.33
N TRP A 262 -7.01 -13.46 22.42
CA TRP A 262 -5.87 -14.34 22.67
C TRP A 262 -4.94 -14.37 21.47
N TYR A 263 -3.73 -14.89 21.65
CA TYR A 263 -2.77 -15.07 20.58
C TYR A 263 -2.46 -16.56 20.35
N SER A 264 -2.10 -16.92 19.12
CA SER A 264 -1.50 -18.22 18.80
C SER A 264 -0.09 -18.00 18.29
N VAL A 265 0.88 -18.74 18.83
CA VAL A 265 2.25 -18.73 18.32
C VAL A 265 2.33 -19.50 17.00
N GLY A 266 3.21 -19.06 16.09
CA GLY A 266 3.40 -19.73 14.81
C GLY A 266 3.89 -21.17 14.99
N ALA A 267 3.37 -22.09 14.18
CA ALA A 267 3.66 -23.52 14.28
C ALA A 267 3.90 -24.15 12.91
N ASP A 268 5.03 -24.85 12.78
CA ASP A 268 5.37 -25.62 11.57
C ASP A 268 4.94 -27.08 11.74
N TYR A 269 4.08 -27.55 10.83
CA TYR A 269 3.59 -28.92 10.78
C TYR A 269 4.19 -29.72 9.62
N GLY A 270 5.32 -29.25 9.06
CA GLY A 270 6.13 -29.88 8.03
C GLY A 270 5.60 -29.67 6.61
N LEU A 271 4.29 -29.82 6.38
CA LEU A 271 3.66 -29.56 5.08
C LEU A 271 2.88 -28.25 5.03
N TRP A 272 2.68 -27.61 6.17
CA TRP A 272 1.99 -26.33 6.28
C TRP A 272 2.51 -25.58 7.50
N TYR A 273 2.57 -24.26 7.38
CA TYR A 273 2.95 -23.34 8.44
C TYR A 273 1.72 -22.55 8.89
N ALA A 274 1.45 -22.56 10.19
CA ALA A 274 0.51 -21.67 10.83
C ALA A 274 1.26 -20.40 11.25
N PRO A 275 1.00 -19.22 10.66
CA PRO A 275 1.60 -17.99 11.14
C PRO A 275 1.05 -17.61 12.53
N PRO A 276 1.76 -16.75 13.28
CA PRO A 276 1.24 -16.19 14.52
C PRO A 276 -0.04 -15.40 14.23
N ALA A 277 -0.96 -15.38 15.18
CA ALA A 277 -2.22 -14.67 15.01
C ALA A 277 -2.77 -14.12 16.32
N ILE A 278 -3.48 -13.00 16.23
CA ILE A 278 -4.41 -12.50 17.25
C ILE A 278 -5.81 -12.98 16.88
N ARG A 279 -6.57 -13.41 17.88
CA ARG A 279 -7.91 -13.99 17.74
C ARG A 279 -8.84 -13.33 18.73
N VAL A 280 -10.08 -13.08 18.30
CA VAL A 280 -11.10 -12.43 19.13
C VAL A 280 -12.39 -13.22 19.04
N ASP A 281 -13.02 -13.47 20.19
CA ASP A 281 -14.38 -14.02 20.32
C ASP A 281 -15.25 -12.95 20.98
N VAL A 282 -16.32 -12.52 20.32
CA VAL A 282 -17.34 -11.61 20.85
C VAL A 282 -18.69 -12.29 21.07
N THR A 283 -18.92 -13.47 20.50
CA THR A 283 -20.18 -14.23 20.64
C THR A 283 -20.24 -15.09 21.89
N GLY A 284 -19.09 -15.41 22.49
CA GLY A 284 -18.94 -16.07 23.77
C GLY A 284 -18.99 -17.60 23.71
N ASP A 285 -18.79 -18.19 22.54
CA ASP A 285 -18.76 -19.65 22.36
C ASP A 285 -17.34 -20.25 22.45
N ALA A 286 -16.34 -19.41 22.74
CA ALA A 286 -14.92 -19.72 22.77
C ALA A 286 -14.35 -20.15 21.42
N ALA A 287 -14.98 -19.75 20.31
CA ALA A 287 -14.44 -19.80 18.97
C ALA A 287 -14.19 -18.38 18.45
N GLU A 288 -13.17 -18.23 17.62
CA GLU A 288 -12.81 -16.93 17.05
C GLU A 288 -13.83 -16.43 16.02
N ASP A 289 -14.27 -15.18 16.20
CA ASP A 289 -15.08 -14.42 15.25
C ASP A 289 -14.20 -13.58 14.30
N MET A 290 -13.02 -13.21 14.76
CA MET A 290 -12.01 -12.41 14.07
C MET A 290 -10.64 -13.03 14.24
N MET A 291 -9.81 -12.93 13.19
CA MET A 291 -8.41 -13.34 13.23
C MET A 291 -7.56 -12.30 12.50
N ILE A 292 -6.41 -11.96 13.06
CA ILE A 292 -5.39 -11.12 12.41
C ILE A 292 -4.10 -11.92 12.41
N PHE A 293 -3.50 -12.13 11.24
CA PHE A 293 -2.15 -12.68 11.18
C PHE A 293 -1.12 -11.60 11.49
N VAL A 294 -0.12 -11.94 12.29
CA VAL A 294 0.93 -11.00 12.70
C VAL A 294 2.28 -11.65 12.43
N GLU A 295 3.02 -11.07 11.51
CA GLU A 295 4.39 -11.42 11.19
C GLU A 295 5.30 -10.32 11.74
N THR A 296 6.41 -10.73 12.34
CA THR A 296 7.37 -9.81 12.96
C THR A 296 8.56 -9.61 12.04
N CYS A 297 9.16 -8.43 12.03
CA CYS A 297 10.33 -8.08 11.23
C CYS A 297 11.58 -8.98 11.47
N SER A 298 11.58 -9.85 12.50
CA SER A 298 12.64 -10.82 12.76
C SER A 298 12.27 -12.25 12.34
N ASP A 299 12.77 -12.71 11.20
CA ASP A 299 13.01 -14.14 11.01
C ASP A 299 14.04 -14.63 12.06
N LEU A 300 13.62 -15.60 12.91
CA LEU A 300 14.36 -16.46 13.87
C LEU A 300 14.07 -16.25 15.38
N PRO A 301 14.14 -17.33 16.20
CA PRO A 301 13.03 -17.84 17.00
C PRO A 301 12.88 -17.23 18.41
N PHE A 302 11.65 -17.37 18.91
CA PHE A 302 11.23 -17.52 20.32
C PHE A 302 10.77 -16.28 21.13
N HIS A 303 9.53 -16.42 21.64
CA HIS A 303 8.83 -15.72 22.73
C HIS A 303 8.13 -14.41 22.38
N ILE A 304 6.95 -14.55 21.75
CA ILE A 304 5.84 -13.62 21.98
C ILE A 304 5.51 -13.72 23.47
N THR A 305 5.75 -12.65 24.23
CA THR A 305 5.19 -12.48 25.57
C THR A 305 4.26 -11.28 25.52
N ALA A 306 3.25 -11.22 26.39
CA ALA A 306 2.25 -10.15 26.45
C ALA A 306 2.84 -8.71 26.49
N ALA A 307 4.10 -8.56 26.90
CA ALA A 307 4.83 -7.30 26.74
C ALA A 307 5.04 -6.94 25.26
N GLY A 308 5.45 -7.89 24.43
CA GLY A 308 5.84 -7.74 23.02
C GLY A 308 4.73 -7.49 22.00
N LEU A 309 3.49 -7.23 22.42
CA LEU A 309 2.39 -6.87 21.51
C LEU A 309 1.86 -5.45 21.76
N GLY A 310 2.32 -4.78 22.82
CA GLY A 310 1.85 -3.45 23.17
C GLY A 310 0.33 -3.32 23.25
N LEU A 311 -0.44 -4.40 23.36
CA LEU A 311 -1.89 -4.37 23.42
C LEU A 311 -2.31 -3.55 24.64
N VAL A 312 -2.78 -2.32 24.41
CA VAL A 312 -3.34 -1.47 25.46
C VAL A 312 -4.83 -1.78 25.51
N ALA A 313 -5.21 -2.70 26.39
CA ALA A 313 -6.57 -2.73 26.91
C ALA A 313 -6.61 -1.80 28.12
N GLU A 314 -7.18 -0.60 27.96
CA GLU A 314 -7.72 0.17 29.09
C GLU A 314 -9.23 -0.03 29.18
#